data_AF-A0A842SWE4-F1
#
_entry.id   AF-A0A842SWE4-F1
#
_cell.length_a   1.000
_cell.length_b   1.000
_cell.length_c   1.000
_cell.angle_alpha   90.00
_cell.angle_beta   90.00
_cell.angle_gamma   90.00
#
_symmetry.space_group_name_H-M   'P 1'
#
loop_
_entity.id
_entity.type
_entity.pdbx_description
1 polymer ?
#
loop_
_entity_poly.entity_id
_entity_poly.type
_entity_poly.pdbx_seq_one_letter_code
_entity_poly.pdbx_strand_id
1 'polypeptide(L)'
;MPYKLFLKLKNLVENYFPKETLLHLYKKHMGDPTGFELKIIPHEIYLTTKDKFPYSPLPKNEDTAELIAIMLGDGHIAELRNNKKVQITLNKIDEERYFKYVGRLLKRIFPNSNFRITKTKGKGYDWKTVNSRIHYAICELGKGIEKTGLIPGDKVKNQVSIPEWILSKKCFIIMALKGLFDTDGSIAVSRKNQLTISFTNSSKKLVEDFFFMCEEINIHSGDLFKVRKGSWRVSIHNSKEIKKFLNLIKPEKINEPYHFKWLGLNVIYRRSPKEIKNKIRKDIEIWKNESVNPNPNFSYTRENTKLIKSWLENRFRENKFEYIFGHEFNGIITINMIKSAFNTALFSQYELISYSKKKNSEKYRVHWFPEIIRNNIIDFCILEIEAKNETIVSKYFEDLTSNPSKMASLNPFNYNLYNEALEDYVNSIILILKEIYNRIKKGIDLDEIGYYSLYSHFKRRGVELAFGRKPIRKILLHVKEYKHFRRE
;
A
#
# COMPACT_ATOMS: atom_id res chain seq x y z
N MET A 1 -28.86 -26.71 8.78
CA MET A 1 -28.78 -25.37 9.41
C MET A 1 -27.63 -24.59 8.80
N PRO A 2 -27.77 -23.32 8.40
CA PRO A 2 -26.64 -22.53 7.90
C PRO A 2 -25.60 -22.32 9.00
N TYR A 3 -24.33 -22.59 8.72
CA TYR A 3 -23.21 -22.55 9.67
C TYR A 3 -23.08 -21.20 10.43
N LYS A 4 -23.42 -20.08 9.78
CA LYS A 4 -23.50 -18.75 10.42
C LYS A 4 -24.50 -18.69 11.58
N LEU A 5 -25.62 -19.40 11.49
CA LEU A 5 -26.64 -19.45 12.54
C LEU A 5 -26.13 -20.27 13.73
N PHE A 6 -25.43 -21.38 13.47
CA PHE A 6 -24.79 -22.20 14.51
C PHE A 6 -23.72 -21.42 15.30
N LEU A 7 -22.82 -20.70 14.62
CA LEU A 7 -21.81 -19.87 15.28
C LEU A 7 -22.42 -18.73 16.11
N LYS A 8 -23.48 -18.10 15.61
CA LYS A 8 -24.23 -17.10 16.37
C LYS A 8 -24.87 -17.70 17.62
N LEU A 9 -25.55 -18.84 17.48
CA LEU A 9 -26.15 -19.56 18.62
C LEU A 9 -25.10 -20.01 19.64
N LYS A 10 -23.98 -20.56 19.19
CA LYS A 10 -22.87 -20.98 20.07
C LYS A 10 -22.31 -19.81 20.87
N ASN A 11 -22.00 -18.69 20.21
CA ASN A 11 -21.48 -17.50 20.90
C ASN A 11 -22.52 -16.92 21.88
N LEU A 12 -23.80 -16.96 21.52
CA LEU A 12 -24.87 -16.48 22.40
C LEU A 12 -25.00 -17.39 23.63
N VAL A 13 -24.93 -18.70 23.46
CA VAL A 13 -24.94 -19.67 24.56
C VAL A 13 -23.70 -19.52 25.46
N GLU A 14 -22.50 -19.38 24.88
CA GLU A 14 -21.25 -19.21 25.66
C GLU A 14 -21.17 -17.87 26.40
N ASN A 15 -21.83 -16.82 25.93
CA ASN A 15 -21.82 -15.50 26.57
C ASN A 15 -22.86 -15.34 27.68
N TYR A 16 -23.99 -16.03 27.60
CA TYR A 16 -25.11 -15.85 28.53
C TYR A 16 -25.22 -16.95 29.60
N PHE A 17 -24.54 -18.08 29.41
CA PHE A 17 -24.53 -19.15 30.38
C PHE A 17 -23.11 -19.38 30.89
N PRO A 18 -22.89 -19.32 32.22
CA PRO A 18 -21.65 -19.78 32.82
C PRO A 18 -21.33 -21.20 32.36
N LYS A 19 -20.04 -21.51 32.18
CA LYS A 19 -19.59 -22.83 31.69
C LYS A 19 -20.13 -23.97 32.56
N GLU A 20 -20.27 -23.71 33.86
CA GLU A 20 -20.78 -24.62 34.87
C GLU A 20 -22.26 -24.97 34.60
N THR A 21 -23.06 -23.97 34.19
CA THR A 21 -24.47 -24.14 33.85
C THR A 21 -24.66 -24.95 32.57
N LEU A 22 -23.86 -24.68 31.54
CA LEU A 22 -23.88 -25.45 30.28
C LEU A 22 -23.47 -26.90 30.51
N LEU A 23 -22.47 -27.12 31.34
CA LEU A 23 -22.02 -28.45 31.73
C LEU A 23 -23.11 -29.20 32.52
N HIS A 24 -23.77 -28.54 33.45
CA HIS A 24 -24.87 -29.12 34.21
C HIS A 24 -26.03 -29.54 33.28
N LEU A 25 -26.45 -28.66 32.36
CA LEU A 25 -27.49 -28.96 31.37
C LEU A 25 -27.08 -30.13 30.47
N TYR A 26 -25.82 -30.17 30.02
CA TYR A 26 -25.32 -31.27 29.20
C TYR A 26 -25.34 -32.60 29.96
N LYS A 27 -24.79 -32.65 31.18
CA LYS A 27 -24.79 -33.85 32.04
C LYS A 27 -26.23 -34.35 32.32
N LYS A 28 -27.15 -33.42 32.59
CA LYS A 28 -28.56 -33.72 32.88
C LYS A 28 -29.29 -34.37 31.71
N HIS A 29 -28.99 -33.96 30.48
CA HIS A 29 -29.77 -34.37 29.30
C HIS A 29 -29.09 -35.40 28.40
N MET A 30 -27.76 -35.50 28.42
CA MET A 30 -27.00 -36.40 27.53
C MET A 30 -26.32 -37.56 28.26
N GLY A 31 -26.47 -37.65 29.59
CA GLY A 31 -25.63 -38.51 30.43
C GLY A 31 -24.19 -37.98 30.52
N ASP A 32 -23.32 -38.64 31.28
CA ASP A 32 -21.88 -38.34 31.33
C ASP A 32 -21.11 -39.43 30.58
N PRO A 33 -20.97 -39.35 29.23
CA PRO A 33 -20.56 -40.51 28.46
C PRO A 33 -19.03 -40.67 28.44
N THR A 34 -18.24 -39.67 28.85
CA THR A 34 -16.76 -39.73 28.78
C THR A 34 -16.09 -38.64 29.61
N GLY A 35 -15.63 -38.95 30.82
CA GLY A 35 -14.48 -38.29 31.49
C GLY A 35 -14.40 -36.76 31.38
N PHE A 36 -15.51 -36.03 31.36
CA PHE A 36 -15.52 -34.59 31.07
C PHE A 36 -14.92 -33.78 32.23
N GLU A 37 -14.91 -34.36 33.44
CA GLU A 37 -14.22 -33.83 34.62
C GLU A 37 -12.69 -33.77 34.47
N LEU A 38 -12.10 -34.67 33.66
CA LEU A 38 -10.69 -34.65 33.28
C LEU A 38 -10.36 -33.56 32.23
N LYS A 39 -11.21 -32.55 32.02
CA LYS A 39 -10.85 -31.33 31.26
C LYS A 39 -11.00 -30.05 32.08
N ILE A 40 -11.51 -30.14 33.30
CA ILE A 40 -11.90 -28.97 34.11
C ILE A 40 -10.84 -28.65 35.17
N ILE A 41 -10.11 -29.66 35.64
CA ILE A 41 -8.90 -29.44 36.43
C ILE A 41 -7.81 -28.94 35.46
N PRO A 42 -7.08 -27.84 35.71
CA PRO A 42 -5.93 -27.49 34.90
C PRO A 42 -4.81 -28.51 35.17
N HIS A 43 -4.89 -29.70 34.56
CA HIS A 43 -3.76 -30.61 34.52
C HIS A 43 -2.67 -29.91 33.71
N GLU A 44 -1.50 -29.78 34.30
CA GLU A 44 -0.30 -29.43 33.55
C GLU A 44 -0.17 -30.43 32.39
N ILE A 45 -0.41 -29.97 31.16
CA ILE A 45 -0.24 -30.83 29.99
C ILE A 45 1.26 -30.96 29.78
N TYR A 46 1.80 -32.13 30.11
CA TYR A 46 3.18 -32.47 29.83
C TYR A 46 3.30 -32.93 28.37
N LEU A 47 4.16 -32.25 27.60
CA LEU A 47 4.26 -32.45 26.16
C LEU A 47 4.81 -33.83 25.77
N THR A 48 5.60 -34.46 26.65
CA THR A 48 6.05 -35.86 26.52
C THR A 48 6.28 -36.47 27.90
N THR A 49 6.31 -37.81 28.00
CA THR A 49 6.67 -38.54 29.25
C THR A 49 8.09 -38.25 29.74
N LYS A 50 8.96 -37.69 28.89
CA LYS A 50 10.33 -37.29 29.24
C LYS A 50 10.47 -35.80 29.56
N ASP A 51 9.60 -34.95 29.01
CA ASP A 51 9.61 -33.50 29.23
C ASP A 51 8.72 -33.15 30.43
N LYS A 52 9.31 -32.98 31.62
CA LYS A 52 8.66 -32.57 32.88
C LYS A 52 8.23 -31.09 32.89
N PHE A 53 7.72 -30.61 31.79
CA PHE A 53 7.54 -29.19 31.55
C PHE A 53 6.07 -28.86 31.29
N PRO A 54 5.43 -28.03 32.14
CA PRO A 54 4.04 -27.64 31.92
C PRO A 54 3.93 -26.85 30.61
N TYR A 55 2.95 -27.23 29.81
CA TYR A 55 2.54 -26.49 28.63
C TYR A 55 1.85 -25.19 29.04
N SER A 56 2.34 -24.05 28.53
CA SER A 56 1.65 -22.77 28.62
C SER A 56 1.27 -22.33 27.21
N PRO A 57 -0.03 -22.27 26.86
CA PRO A 57 -0.44 -21.78 25.56
C PRO A 57 0.00 -20.33 25.39
N LEU A 58 0.38 -19.98 24.16
CA LEU A 58 0.69 -18.60 23.84
C LEU A 58 -0.60 -17.75 23.86
N PRO A 59 -0.55 -16.52 24.40
CA PRO A 59 -1.71 -15.65 24.43
C PRO A 59 -2.12 -15.24 23.01
N LYS A 60 -3.43 -15.23 22.72
CA LYS A 60 -3.96 -14.70 21.45
C LYS A 60 -4.00 -13.18 21.50
N ASN A 61 -2.99 -12.55 20.93
CA ASN A 61 -2.81 -11.10 20.92
C ASN A 61 -2.22 -10.61 19.57
N GLU A 62 -1.98 -9.32 19.47
CA GLU A 62 -1.43 -8.65 18.28
C GLU A 62 -0.04 -9.16 17.89
N ASP A 63 0.88 -9.26 18.85
CA ASP A 63 2.25 -9.74 18.63
C ASP A 63 2.26 -11.20 18.11
N THR A 64 1.43 -12.07 18.70
CA THR A 64 1.31 -13.47 18.26
C THR A 64 0.62 -13.58 16.90
N ALA A 65 -0.35 -12.72 16.58
CA ALA A 65 -0.97 -12.69 15.26
C ALA A 65 0.04 -12.32 14.17
N GLU A 66 0.87 -11.30 14.40
CA GLU A 66 1.99 -10.94 13.50
C GLU A 66 3.00 -12.08 13.37
N LEU A 67 3.41 -12.70 14.48
CA LEU A 67 4.34 -13.83 14.45
C LEU A 67 3.80 -15.01 13.63
N ILE A 68 2.52 -15.39 13.81
CA ILE A 68 1.91 -16.48 13.06
C ILE A 68 1.90 -16.17 11.56
N ALA A 69 1.59 -14.93 11.17
CA ALA A 69 1.66 -14.50 9.78
C ALA A 69 3.09 -14.54 9.20
N ILE A 70 4.09 -14.06 9.94
CA ILE A 70 5.51 -14.18 9.55
C ILE A 70 5.88 -15.66 9.40
N MET A 71 5.42 -16.51 10.33
CA MET A 71 5.66 -17.95 10.27
C MET A 71 5.01 -18.60 9.06
N LEU A 72 3.86 -18.10 8.57
CA LEU A 72 3.18 -18.60 7.37
C LEU A 72 3.93 -18.24 6.07
N GLY A 73 4.58 -17.08 6.01
CA GLY A 73 5.48 -16.72 4.90
C GLY A 73 6.85 -17.35 5.03
N ASP A 74 7.75 -16.72 5.79
CA ASP A 74 9.19 -17.06 5.87
C ASP A 74 9.54 -18.07 6.97
N GLY A 75 8.55 -18.51 7.76
CA GLY A 75 8.76 -19.52 8.79
C GLY A 75 8.98 -20.94 8.26
N HIS A 76 9.58 -21.78 9.07
CA HIS A 76 9.70 -23.22 8.85
C HIS A 76 9.56 -23.96 10.17
N ILE A 77 8.69 -24.96 10.18
CA ILE A 77 8.45 -25.83 11.33
C ILE A 77 8.77 -27.25 10.87
N ALA A 78 9.67 -27.90 11.60
CA ALA A 78 10.07 -29.28 11.31
C ALA A 78 9.96 -30.14 12.57
N GLU A 79 9.39 -31.32 12.37
CA GLU A 79 9.36 -32.40 13.34
C GLU A 79 10.25 -33.53 12.83
N LEU A 80 11.46 -33.61 13.39
CA LEU A 80 12.38 -34.73 13.19
C LEU A 80 12.23 -35.68 14.38
N ARG A 81 12.51 -36.98 14.22
CA ARG A 81 12.28 -38.05 15.23
C ARG A 81 12.60 -37.64 16.67
N ASN A 82 13.67 -36.87 16.89
CA ASN A 82 14.08 -36.38 18.22
C ASN A 82 14.25 -34.84 18.30
N ASN A 83 13.80 -34.07 17.29
CA ASN A 83 14.08 -32.63 17.25
C ASN A 83 12.92 -31.82 16.65
N LYS A 84 12.35 -30.93 17.46
CA LYS A 84 11.29 -29.99 17.08
C LYS A 84 11.90 -28.63 16.83
N LYS A 85 11.92 -28.21 15.58
CA LYS A 85 12.63 -27.02 15.13
C LYS A 85 11.66 -25.96 14.64
N VAL A 86 11.88 -24.74 15.09
CA VAL A 86 11.26 -23.52 14.57
C VAL A 86 12.35 -22.64 13.97
N GLN A 87 12.14 -22.14 12.77
CA GLN A 87 13.07 -21.29 12.05
C GLN A 87 12.33 -20.18 11.30
N ILE A 88 12.89 -18.98 11.25
CA ILE A 88 12.46 -17.89 10.36
C ILE A 88 13.69 -17.44 9.58
N THR A 89 13.65 -17.52 8.26
CA THR A 89 14.77 -17.17 7.38
C THR A 89 14.55 -15.79 6.75
N LEU A 90 15.44 -14.83 6.98
CA LEU A 90 15.28 -13.44 6.51
C LEU A 90 16.54 -12.91 5.82
N ASN A 91 16.42 -11.92 4.95
CA ASN A 91 17.57 -11.27 4.29
C ASN A 91 18.18 -10.17 5.18
N LYS A 92 19.07 -10.55 6.10
CA LYS A 92 19.75 -9.58 7.00
C LYS A 92 20.59 -8.53 6.26
N ILE A 93 21.07 -8.81 5.05
CA ILE A 93 21.99 -7.92 4.32
C ILE A 93 21.24 -6.72 3.72
N ASP A 94 20.12 -6.97 3.04
CA ASP A 94 19.32 -5.91 2.43
C ASP A 94 18.19 -5.41 3.35
N GLU A 95 17.85 -6.15 4.41
CA GLU A 95 16.69 -5.93 5.30
C GLU A 95 17.09 -6.04 6.79
N GLU A 96 18.20 -5.40 7.16
CA GLU A 96 18.77 -5.48 8.52
C GLU A 96 17.79 -4.99 9.59
N ARG A 97 17.01 -3.94 9.30
CA ARG A 97 16.08 -3.36 10.27
C ARG A 97 14.92 -4.31 10.55
N TYR A 98 14.36 -4.94 9.52
CA TYR A 98 13.32 -5.95 9.63
C TYR A 98 13.86 -7.20 10.34
N PHE A 99 15.09 -7.64 10.03
CA PHE A 99 15.74 -8.72 10.77
C PHE A 99 15.81 -8.45 12.29
N LYS A 100 16.19 -7.23 12.69
CA LYS A 100 16.21 -6.79 14.10
C LYS A 100 14.81 -6.65 14.69
N TYR A 101 13.83 -6.20 13.90
CA TYR A 101 12.43 -6.12 14.30
C TYR A 101 11.88 -7.49 14.71
N VAL A 102 12.05 -8.50 13.85
CA VAL A 102 11.60 -9.87 14.13
C VAL A 102 12.29 -10.46 15.36
N GLY A 103 13.60 -10.22 15.55
CA GLY A 103 14.30 -10.62 16.76
C GLY A 103 13.71 -10.01 18.05
N ARG A 104 13.30 -8.73 18.01
CA ARG A 104 12.62 -8.07 19.13
C ARG A 104 11.21 -8.63 19.36
N LEU A 105 10.46 -8.91 18.30
CA LEU A 105 9.14 -9.56 18.38
C LEU A 105 9.26 -10.93 19.05
N LEU A 106 10.20 -11.77 18.62
CA LEU A 106 10.48 -13.06 19.24
C LEU A 106 10.83 -12.93 20.72
N LYS A 107 11.64 -11.93 21.10
CA LYS A 107 12.00 -11.68 22.51
C LYS A 107 10.79 -11.23 23.35
N ARG A 108 9.85 -10.45 22.80
CA ARG A 108 8.62 -10.08 23.51
C ARG A 108 7.71 -11.27 23.76
N ILE A 109 7.54 -12.13 22.75
CA ILE A 109 6.67 -13.31 22.84
C ILE A 109 7.33 -14.43 23.67
N PHE A 110 8.65 -14.55 23.60
CA PHE A 110 9.42 -15.61 24.24
C PHE A 110 10.62 -15.07 25.04
N PRO A 111 10.41 -14.33 26.13
CA PRO A 111 11.49 -13.61 26.84
C PRO A 111 12.59 -14.53 27.39
N ASN A 112 12.24 -15.76 27.77
CA ASN A 112 13.16 -16.75 28.35
C ASN A 112 13.68 -17.77 27.32
N SER A 113 13.48 -17.51 26.02
CA SER A 113 13.86 -18.45 24.96
C SER A 113 15.10 -18.02 24.19
N ASN A 114 16.00 -18.96 23.96
CA ASN A 114 17.21 -18.74 23.18
C ASN A 114 16.95 -19.05 21.69
N PHE A 115 16.67 -18.02 20.89
CA PHE A 115 16.75 -18.10 19.44
C PHE A 115 18.18 -17.81 18.98
N ARG A 116 18.81 -18.80 18.36
CA ARG A 116 20.15 -18.67 17.78
C ARG A 116 20.07 -18.03 16.40
N ILE A 117 21.03 -17.17 16.08
CA ILE A 117 21.21 -16.63 14.75
C ILE A 117 22.18 -17.54 13.99
N THR A 118 21.76 -18.10 12.85
CA THR A 118 22.65 -18.88 11.97
C THR A 118 22.62 -18.35 10.56
N LYS A 119 23.79 -18.30 9.89
CA LYS A 119 23.88 -17.88 8.49
C LYS A 119 23.40 -19.01 7.59
N THR A 120 22.56 -18.71 6.59
CA THR A 120 22.17 -19.67 5.55
C THR A 120 22.98 -19.49 4.28
N LYS A 121 22.74 -20.30 3.26
CA LYS A 121 23.27 -20.05 1.91
C LYS A 121 22.79 -18.67 1.42
N GLY A 122 23.67 -17.94 0.73
CA GLY A 122 23.37 -16.62 0.15
C GLY A 122 23.32 -15.49 1.19
N LYS A 123 22.31 -14.62 1.06
CA LYS A 123 22.10 -13.43 1.92
C LYS A 123 21.24 -13.71 3.16
N GLY A 124 20.74 -14.92 3.33
CA GLY A 124 19.80 -15.29 4.38
C GLY A 124 20.44 -15.54 5.75
N TYR A 125 19.69 -15.23 6.79
CA TYR A 125 20.00 -15.54 8.19
C TYR A 125 18.75 -16.07 8.88
N ASP A 126 18.95 -17.06 9.73
CA ASP A 126 17.90 -17.74 10.47
C ASP A 126 17.82 -17.23 11.89
N TRP A 127 16.61 -16.95 12.35
CA TRP A 127 16.26 -17.06 13.76
C TRP A 127 15.78 -18.48 14.03
N LYS A 128 16.55 -19.28 14.79
CA LYS A 128 16.28 -20.71 14.98
C LYS A 128 16.23 -21.11 16.44
N THR A 129 15.30 -21.99 16.78
CA THR A 129 15.26 -22.69 18.08
C THR A 129 14.88 -24.16 17.89
N VAL A 130 15.35 -25.00 18.80
CA VAL A 130 15.07 -26.46 18.87
C VAL A 130 14.25 -26.80 20.12
N ASN A 131 13.47 -25.83 20.60
CA ASN A 131 12.67 -25.96 21.80
C ASN A 131 11.28 -26.51 21.47
N SER A 132 11.01 -27.74 21.92
CA SER A 132 9.71 -28.41 21.74
C SER A 132 8.54 -27.57 22.22
N ARG A 133 8.65 -26.81 23.32
CA ARG A 133 7.57 -25.97 23.84
C ARG A 133 7.15 -24.89 22.86
N ILE A 134 8.14 -24.17 22.31
CA ILE A 134 7.91 -23.09 21.34
C ILE A 134 7.29 -23.67 20.07
N HIS A 135 7.83 -24.79 19.60
CA HIS A 135 7.29 -25.50 18.45
C HIS A 135 5.82 -25.84 18.64
N TYR A 136 5.47 -26.51 19.75
CA TYR A 136 4.09 -26.89 20.04
C TYR A 136 3.17 -25.69 20.20
N ALA A 137 3.61 -24.65 20.90
CA ALA A 137 2.78 -23.46 21.09
C ALA A 137 2.48 -22.74 19.77
N ILE A 138 3.45 -22.65 18.86
CA ILE A 138 3.25 -22.08 17.52
C ILE A 138 2.32 -22.99 16.68
N CYS A 139 2.55 -24.31 16.69
CA CYS A 139 1.68 -25.25 16.00
C CYS A 139 0.25 -25.19 16.51
N GLU A 140 0.03 -25.09 17.83
CA GLU A 140 -1.31 -25.01 18.39
C GLU A 140 -2.01 -23.71 18.00
N LEU A 141 -1.36 -22.57 18.20
CA LEU A 141 -1.92 -21.27 17.79
C LEU A 141 -2.17 -21.19 16.30
N GLY A 142 -1.31 -21.83 15.51
CA GLY A 142 -1.37 -21.85 14.07
C GLY A 142 -2.38 -22.84 13.48
N LYS A 143 -3.09 -23.63 14.30
CA LYS A 143 -4.17 -24.51 13.81
C LYS A 143 -5.38 -23.67 13.38
N GLY A 144 -5.73 -23.79 12.11
CA GLY A 144 -7.03 -23.39 11.56
C GLY A 144 -8.05 -24.54 11.60
N ILE A 145 -9.23 -24.29 11.04
CA ILE A 145 -10.24 -25.32 10.79
C ILE A 145 -9.70 -26.39 9.83
N GLU A 146 -10.20 -27.62 9.95
CA GLU A 146 -9.85 -28.75 9.06
C GLU A 146 -8.35 -29.12 9.06
N LYS A 147 -7.65 -28.84 10.17
CA LYS A 147 -6.19 -29.01 10.27
C LYS A 147 -5.43 -28.19 9.23
N THR A 148 -5.99 -27.09 8.74
CA THR A 148 -5.24 -26.12 7.91
C THR A 148 -4.41 -25.18 8.81
N GLY A 149 -3.42 -24.48 8.28
CA GLY A 149 -2.58 -23.53 9.05
C GLY A 149 -1.12 -23.95 9.24
N LEU A 150 -0.48 -23.59 10.37
CA LEU A 150 0.93 -23.91 10.63
C LEU A 150 1.12 -25.36 11.08
N ILE A 151 1.24 -26.25 10.09
CA ILE A 151 1.56 -27.67 10.27
C ILE A 151 3.04 -27.88 9.93
N PRO A 152 3.77 -28.76 10.64
CA PRO A 152 5.10 -29.19 10.22
C PRO A 152 5.12 -29.72 8.78
N GLY A 153 6.16 -29.38 8.01
CA GLY A 153 6.35 -29.87 6.65
C GLY A 153 6.17 -28.82 5.55
N ASP A 154 5.77 -29.28 4.35
CA ASP A 154 5.69 -28.45 3.14
C ASP A 154 4.38 -27.65 3.12
N LYS A 155 4.50 -26.34 3.33
CA LYS A 155 3.37 -25.39 3.35
C LYS A 155 2.58 -25.34 2.04
N VAL A 156 3.26 -25.52 0.91
CA VAL A 156 2.62 -25.45 -0.41
C VAL A 156 1.77 -26.69 -0.60
N LYS A 157 2.27 -27.87 -0.22
CA LYS A 157 1.47 -29.11 -0.26
C LYS A 157 0.29 -29.05 0.71
N ASN A 158 0.51 -28.48 1.90
CA ASN A 158 -0.51 -28.38 2.94
C ASN A 158 -1.54 -27.26 2.69
N GLN A 159 -1.33 -26.38 1.70
CA GLN A 159 -2.18 -25.22 1.41
C GLN A 159 -2.55 -24.45 2.69
N VAL A 160 -1.53 -23.98 3.40
CA VAL A 160 -1.69 -23.29 4.69
C VAL A 160 -2.59 -22.06 4.59
N SER A 161 -3.29 -21.74 5.69
CA SER A 161 -4.29 -20.67 5.80
C SER A 161 -4.15 -19.95 7.15
N ILE A 162 -4.75 -18.78 7.29
CA ILE A 162 -4.76 -17.99 8.52
C ILE A 162 -5.70 -18.64 9.56
N PRO A 163 -5.27 -18.82 10.82
CA PRO A 163 -6.14 -19.31 11.89
C PRO A 163 -7.34 -18.40 12.14
N GLU A 164 -8.52 -18.98 12.39
CA GLU A 164 -9.76 -18.22 12.58
C GLU A 164 -9.72 -17.20 13.70
N TRP A 165 -8.98 -17.49 14.76
CA TRP A 165 -8.88 -16.57 15.89
C TRP A 165 -8.24 -15.24 15.46
N ILE A 166 -7.37 -15.23 14.44
CA ILE A 166 -6.84 -14.00 13.86
C ILE A 166 -7.95 -13.23 13.13
N LEU A 167 -8.85 -13.93 12.44
CA LEU A 167 -9.99 -13.32 11.74
C LEU A 167 -11.07 -12.79 12.70
N SER A 168 -11.04 -13.17 13.98
CA SER A 168 -12.06 -12.78 14.96
C SER A 168 -12.00 -11.32 15.41
N LYS A 169 -10.86 -10.63 15.24
CA LYS A 169 -10.68 -9.24 15.68
C LYS A 169 -9.90 -8.43 14.65
N LYS A 170 -10.37 -7.21 14.40
CA LYS A 170 -9.75 -6.28 13.45
C LYS A 170 -8.28 -5.97 13.78
N CYS A 171 -7.91 -5.83 15.06
CA CYS A 171 -6.51 -5.58 15.44
C CYS A 171 -5.60 -6.77 15.08
N PHE A 172 -6.09 -8.01 15.21
CA PHE A 172 -5.33 -9.21 14.82
C PHE A 172 -5.20 -9.31 13.31
N ILE A 173 -6.26 -9.01 12.56
CA ILE A 173 -6.21 -8.94 11.08
C ILE A 173 -5.15 -7.94 10.62
N ILE A 174 -5.11 -6.74 11.20
CA ILE A 174 -4.10 -5.72 10.84
C ILE A 174 -2.68 -6.24 11.07
N MET A 175 -2.43 -6.88 12.21
CA MET A 175 -1.11 -7.43 12.54
C MET A 175 -0.74 -8.64 11.67
N ALA A 176 -1.70 -9.49 11.33
CA ALA A 176 -1.48 -10.60 10.42
C ALA A 176 -1.20 -10.13 8.98
N LEU A 177 -1.96 -9.14 8.47
CA LEU A 177 -1.68 -8.52 7.17
C LEU A 177 -0.29 -7.87 7.15
N LYS A 178 0.13 -7.24 8.25
CA LYS A 178 1.47 -6.70 8.39
C LYS A 178 2.53 -7.79 8.25
N GLY A 179 2.42 -8.87 9.04
CA GLY A 179 3.36 -10.00 8.99
C GLY A 179 3.40 -10.69 7.62
N LEU A 180 2.25 -10.95 7.00
CA LEU A 180 2.18 -11.56 5.65
C LEU A 180 2.79 -10.65 4.58
N PHE A 181 2.51 -9.34 4.66
CA PHE A 181 3.05 -8.40 3.70
C PHE A 181 4.57 -8.22 3.87
N ASP A 182 5.06 -8.20 5.10
CA ASP A 182 6.50 -8.10 5.36
C ASP A 182 7.28 -9.37 4.95
N THR A 183 6.63 -10.53 4.75
CA THR A 183 7.30 -11.72 4.18
C THR A 183 7.15 -11.79 2.66
N ASP A 184 5.93 -12.05 2.18
CA ASP A 184 5.62 -12.36 0.77
C ASP A 184 4.97 -11.18 0.03
N GLY A 185 4.76 -10.06 0.72
CA GLY A 185 4.30 -8.82 0.12
C GLY A 185 5.40 -8.12 -0.65
N SER A 186 4.97 -7.34 -1.64
CA SER A 186 5.84 -6.53 -2.47
C SER A 186 5.19 -5.18 -2.75
N ILE A 187 6.01 -4.15 -2.78
CA ILE A 187 5.64 -2.82 -3.28
C ILE A 187 6.53 -2.49 -4.47
N ALA A 188 5.93 -2.04 -5.57
CA ALA A 188 6.64 -1.77 -6.80
C ALA A 188 6.09 -0.53 -7.51
N VAL A 189 6.93 0.11 -8.31
CA VAL A 189 6.50 1.19 -9.21
C VAL A 189 6.02 0.57 -10.52
N SER A 190 4.74 0.70 -10.82
CA SER A 190 4.09 0.21 -12.03
C SER A 190 4.60 0.91 -13.29
N ARG A 191 4.21 0.38 -14.46
CA ARG A 191 4.50 1.02 -15.76
C ARG A 191 3.86 2.41 -15.90
N LYS A 192 2.80 2.68 -15.14
CA LYS A 192 2.11 3.97 -15.10
C LYS A 192 2.72 4.94 -14.08
N ASN A 193 3.88 4.60 -13.51
CA ASN A 193 4.57 5.41 -12.48
C ASN A 193 3.73 5.62 -11.21
N GLN A 194 2.90 4.63 -10.90
CA GLN A 194 2.09 4.54 -9.68
C GLN A 194 2.64 3.41 -8.82
N LEU A 195 2.49 3.50 -7.52
CA LEU A 195 2.80 2.36 -6.67
C LEU A 195 1.77 1.26 -6.89
N THR A 196 2.20 0.02 -6.72
CA THR A 196 1.36 -1.18 -6.67
C THR A 196 1.81 -1.96 -5.44
N ILE A 197 0.85 -2.43 -4.66
CA ILE A 197 1.05 -3.40 -3.59
C ILE A 197 0.59 -4.75 -4.12
N SER A 198 1.39 -5.79 -3.94
CA SER A 198 1.05 -7.14 -4.38
C SER A 198 1.46 -8.16 -3.33
N PHE A 199 0.58 -9.12 -3.06
CA PHE A 199 0.87 -10.29 -2.24
C PHE A 199 0.84 -11.52 -3.16
N THR A 200 1.92 -12.30 -3.18
CA THR A 200 2.04 -13.48 -4.05
C THR A 200 2.51 -14.68 -3.24
N ASN A 201 1.75 -15.78 -3.26
CA ASN A 201 2.11 -16.99 -2.53
C ASN A 201 1.68 -18.25 -3.33
N SER A 202 2.34 -19.38 -3.08
CA SER A 202 2.00 -20.67 -3.70
C SER A 202 0.83 -21.39 -3.02
N SER A 203 0.51 -21.04 -1.77
CA SER A 203 -0.76 -21.43 -1.13
C SER A 203 -1.88 -20.52 -1.64
N LYS A 204 -2.84 -21.10 -2.38
CA LYS A 204 -4.02 -20.37 -2.86
C LYS A 204 -4.84 -19.83 -1.68
N LYS A 205 -5.05 -20.68 -0.67
CA LYS A 205 -5.81 -20.34 0.55
C LYS A 205 -5.22 -19.12 1.26
N LEU A 206 -3.89 -19.03 1.36
CA LEU A 206 -3.25 -17.89 2.01
C LEU A 206 -3.45 -16.57 1.24
N VAL A 207 -3.51 -16.62 -0.10
CA VAL A 207 -3.81 -15.45 -0.94
C VAL A 207 -5.29 -15.05 -0.83
N GLU A 208 -6.19 -16.03 -0.75
CA GLU A 208 -7.61 -15.82 -0.44
C GLU A 208 -7.78 -15.16 0.93
N ASP A 209 -7.11 -15.65 1.97
CA ASP A 209 -7.14 -15.05 3.31
C ASP A 209 -6.62 -13.61 3.30
N PHE A 210 -5.53 -13.34 2.59
CA PHE A 210 -5.01 -11.97 2.45
C PHE A 210 -6.05 -11.04 1.79
N PHE A 211 -6.71 -11.51 0.73
CA PHE A 211 -7.78 -10.78 0.05
C PHE A 211 -8.95 -10.51 1.02
N PHE A 212 -9.48 -11.53 1.70
CA PHE A 212 -10.59 -11.38 2.63
C PHE A 212 -10.25 -10.45 3.80
N MET A 213 -9.05 -10.58 4.36
CA MET A 213 -8.58 -9.69 5.42
C MET A 213 -8.49 -8.22 4.97
N CYS A 214 -8.11 -7.96 3.71
CA CYS A 214 -8.13 -6.60 3.16
C CYS A 214 -9.57 -6.06 3.08
N GLU A 215 -10.52 -6.83 2.54
CA GLU A 215 -11.93 -6.42 2.44
C GLU A 215 -12.55 -6.18 3.82
N GLU A 216 -12.25 -7.01 4.82
CA GLU A 216 -12.75 -6.86 6.20
C GLU A 216 -12.33 -5.54 6.86
N ILE A 217 -11.17 -4.99 6.46
CA ILE A 217 -10.72 -3.67 6.91
C ILE A 217 -10.99 -2.55 5.90
N ASN A 218 -11.89 -2.81 4.95
CA ASN A 218 -12.33 -1.92 3.88
C ASN A 218 -11.19 -1.45 2.97
N ILE A 219 -10.19 -2.29 2.71
CA ILE A 219 -9.15 -2.02 1.71
C ILE A 219 -9.48 -2.83 0.47
N HIS A 220 -9.91 -2.15 -0.57
CA HIS A 220 -10.33 -2.83 -1.80
C HIS A 220 -9.14 -3.25 -2.63
N SER A 221 -9.05 -4.55 -2.89
CA SER A 221 -8.02 -5.13 -3.75
C SER A 221 -8.59 -5.54 -5.11
N GLY A 222 -7.72 -5.75 -6.10
CA GLY A 222 -8.12 -6.31 -7.39
C GLY A 222 -8.37 -7.82 -7.29
N ASP A 223 -8.85 -8.40 -8.38
CA ASP A 223 -9.17 -9.83 -8.44
C ASP A 223 -7.96 -10.73 -8.14
N LEU A 224 -8.24 -11.92 -7.60
CA LEU A 224 -7.25 -12.97 -7.48
C LEU A 224 -6.96 -13.56 -8.87
N PHE A 225 -5.68 -13.71 -9.20
CA PHE A 225 -5.29 -14.37 -10.43
C PHE A 225 -4.08 -15.29 -10.24
N LYS A 226 -4.06 -16.35 -11.04
CA LYS A 226 -2.97 -17.31 -11.08
C LYS A 226 -1.79 -16.72 -11.86
N VAL A 227 -0.61 -16.75 -11.25
CA VAL A 227 0.65 -16.34 -11.87
C VAL A 227 1.35 -17.56 -12.47
N ARG A 228 2.33 -17.34 -13.36
CA ARG A 228 3.17 -18.42 -13.91
C ARG A 228 3.84 -19.20 -12.77
N LYS A 229 4.01 -20.52 -12.95
CA LYS A 229 4.58 -21.48 -11.98
C LYS A 229 3.68 -21.84 -10.78
N GLY A 230 2.37 -21.73 -10.93
CA GLY A 230 1.42 -22.27 -9.94
C GLY A 230 1.22 -21.41 -8.68
N SER A 231 1.75 -20.19 -8.66
CA SER A 231 1.49 -19.22 -7.59
C SER A 231 0.23 -18.41 -7.85
N TRP A 232 -0.31 -17.81 -6.80
CA TRP A 232 -1.48 -16.94 -6.82
C TRP A 232 -1.09 -15.54 -6.38
N ARG A 233 -1.81 -14.53 -6.88
CA ARG A 233 -1.55 -13.13 -6.56
C ARG A 233 -2.85 -12.37 -6.38
N VAL A 234 -2.81 -11.45 -5.42
CA VAL A 234 -3.75 -10.34 -5.26
C VAL A 234 -2.96 -9.03 -5.30
N SER A 235 -3.54 -7.95 -5.82
CA SER A 235 -2.85 -6.66 -5.95
C SER A 235 -3.75 -5.47 -5.71
N ILE A 236 -3.21 -4.43 -5.09
CA ILE A 236 -3.86 -3.14 -4.86
C ILE A 236 -3.20 -2.12 -5.79
N HIS A 237 -3.98 -1.57 -6.72
CA HIS A 237 -3.52 -0.59 -7.71
C HIS A 237 -4.06 0.81 -7.45
N ASN A 238 -5.16 0.95 -6.71
CA ASN A 238 -5.76 2.24 -6.42
C ASN A 238 -4.91 2.99 -5.38
N SER A 239 -4.44 4.20 -5.73
CA SER A 239 -3.66 5.06 -4.84
C SER A 239 -4.31 5.36 -3.48
N LYS A 240 -5.66 5.54 -3.43
CA LYS A 240 -6.40 5.73 -2.16
C LYS A 240 -6.26 4.49 -1.28
N GLU A 241 -6.45 3.31 -1.86
CA GLU A 241 -6.37 2.02 -1.15
C GLU A 241 -4.93 1.69 -0.72
N ILE A 242 -3.94 1.96 -1.56
CA ILE A 242 -2.52 1.82 -1.21
C ILE A 242 -2.17 2.72 -0.02
N LYS A 243 -2.59 4.00 -0.06
CA LYS A 243 -2.36 4.93 1.05
C LYS A 243 -3.04 4.42 2.32
N LYS A 244 -4.29 3.95 2.22
CA LYS A 244 -5.03 3.35 3.34
C LYS A 244 -4.29 2.15 3.91
N PHE A 245 -3.80 1.24 3.07
CA PHE A 245 -3.02 0.07 3.46
C PHE A 245 -1.74 0.46 4.19
N LEU A 246 -0.92 1.34 3.62
CA LEU A 246 0.35 1.74 4.24
C LEU A 246 0.14 2.47 5.57
N ASN A 247 -0.91 3.30 5.68
CA ASN A 247 -1.22 4.03 6.90
C ASN A 247 -1.77 3.13 8.01
N LEU A 248 -2.61 2.16 7.67
CA LEU A 248 -3.28 1.28 8.62
C LEU A 248 -2.39 0.10 9.05
N ILE A 249 -1.79 -0.59 8.08
CA ILE A 249 -1.00 -1.81 8.30
C ILE A 249 0.42 -1.48 8.77
N LYS A 250 0.99 -0.36 8.31
CA LYS A 250 2.36 0.09 8.61
C LYS A 250 3.41 -1.04 8.49
N PRO A 251 3.57 -1.66 7.30
CA PRO A 251 4.56 -2.73 7.12
C PRO A 251 5.97 -2.29 7.51
N GLU A 252 6.73 -3.14 8.19
CA GLU A 252 8.07 -2.79 8.64
C GLU A 252 9.07 -2.73 7.47
N LYS A 253 8.90 -3.55 6.41
CA LYS A 253 9.77 -3.54 5.22
C LYS A 253 9.76 -2.20 4.47
N ILE A 254 8.74 -1.36 4.62
CA ILE A 254 8.73 -0.04 3.99
C ILE A 254 9.64 0.95 4.71
N ASN A 255 9.94 0.68 5.98
CA ASN A 255 10.83 1.49 6.82
C ASN A 255 12.31 1.13 6.58
N GLU A 256 12.60 0.15 5.72
CA GLU A 256 13.95 -0.17 5.29
C GLU A 256 14.54 0.98 4.47
N PRO A 257 15.65 1.63 4.93
CA PRO A 257 16.14 2.85 4.30
C PRO A 257 16.48 2.68 2.82
N TYR A 258 17.04 1.53 2.43
CA TYR A 258 17.39 1.27 1.04
C TYR A 258 16.18 0.87 0.21
N HIS A 259 15.20 0.17 0.78
CA HIS A 259 13.97 -0.17 0.07
C HIS A 259 13.16 1.08 -0.25
N PHE A 260 13.00 1.97 0.73
CA PHE A 260 12.36 3.27 0.52
C PHE A 260 13.09 4.10 -0.56
N LYS A 261 14.42 4.18 -0.48
CA LYS A 261 15.24 4.85 -1.50
C LYS A 261 15.07 4.21 -2.87
N TRP A 262 15.10 2.89 -2.96
CA TRP A 262 14.89 2.14 -4.20
C TRP A 262 13.57 2.51 -4.87
N LEU A 263 12.47 2.55 -4.10
CA LEU A 263 11.16 2.91 -4.62
C LEU A 263 11.15 4.35 -5.14
N GLY A 264 11.62 5.32 -4.35
CA GLY A 264 11.67 6.72 -4.77
C GLY A 264 12.59 6.95 -5.97
N LEU A 265 13.76 6.32 -6.02
CA LEU A 265 14.68 6.39 -7.16
C LEU A 265 14.08 5.75 -8.42
N ASN A 266 13.31 4.66 -8.29
CA ASN A 266 12.58 4.10 -9.42
C ASN A 266 11.49 5.03 -9.94
N VAL A 267 10.81 5.78 -9.05
CA VAL A 267 9.87 6.83 -9.49
C VAL A 267 10.61 7.93 -10.23
N ILE A 268 11.74 8.41 -9.68
CA ILE A 268 12.59 9.42 -10.33
C ILE A 268 13.00 8.94 -11.72
N TYR A 269 13.67 7.79 -11.81
CA TYR A 269 14.11 7.18 -13.05
C TYR A 269 12.99 7.06 -14.09
N ARG A 270 11.82 6.53 -13.71
CA ARG A 270 10.74 6.31 -14.67
C ARG A 270 10.10 7.60 -15.18
N ARG A 271 10.11 8.66 -14.35
CA ARG A 271 9.61 9.99 -14.71
C ARG A 271 10.67 10.90 -15.36
N SER A 272 11.95 10.50 -15.37
CA SER A 272 13.00 11.22 -16.09
C SER A 272 12.72 11.30 -17.60
N PRO A 273 13.32 12.29 -18.30
CA PRO A 273 13.30 12.37 -19.76
C PRO A 273 13.77 11.08 -20.45
N LYS A 274 13.38 10.90 -21.71
CA LYS A 274 13.64 9.67 -22.47
C LYS A 274 15.15 9.43 -22.63
N GLU A 275 15.90 10.51 -22.79
CA GLU A 275 17.35 10.55 -22.97
C GLU A 275 18.05 9.98 -21.74
N ILE A 276 17.70 10.47 -20.54
CA ILE A 276 18.21 9.97 -19.26
C ILE A 276 17.84 8.50 -19.06
N LYS A 277 16.57 8.13 -19.33
CA LYS A 277 16.13 6.73 -19.21
C LYS A 277 16.91 5.79 -20.11
N ASN A 278 17.19 6.20 -21.34
CA ASN A 278 17.94 5.41 -22.30
C ASN A 278 19.40 5.25 -21.87
N LYS A 279 20.05 6.31 -21.37
CA LYS A 279 21.40 6.23 -20.80
C LYS A 279 21.45 5.24 -19.63
N ILE A 280 20.54 5.35 -18.67
CA ILE A 280 20.49 4.44 -17.51
C ILE A 280 20.17 3.00 -17.91
N ARG A 281 19.36 2.77 -18.96
CA ARG A 281 19.15 1.41 -19.50
C ARG A 281 20.45 0.83 -20.04
N LYS A 282 21.24 1.61 -20.77
CA LYS A 282 22.57 1.18 -21.22
C LYS A 282 23.48 0.86 -20.03
N ASP A 283 23.47 1.70 -19.00
CA ASP A 283 24.24 1.45 -17.76
C ASP A 283 23.82 0.13 -17.08
N ILE A 284 22.52 -0.19 -17.03
CA ILE A 284 22.00 -1.46 -16.52
C ILE A 284 22.43 -2.64 -17.39
N GLU A 285 22.40 -2.52 -18.72
CA GLU A 285 22.84 -3.60 -19.63
C GLU A 285 24.36 -3.85 -19.53
N ILE A 286 25.17 -2.79 -19.40
CA ILE A 286 26.61 -2.92 -19.13
C ILE A 286 26.83 -3.67 -17.81
N TRP A 287 26.17 -3.23 -16.73
CA TRP A 287 26.24 -3.89 -15.42
C TRP A 287 25.82 -5.37 -15.49
N LYS A 288 24.82 -5.72 -16.30
CA LYS A 288 24.41 -7.12 -16.50
C LYS A 288 25.49 -7.94 -17.21
N ASN A 289 26.11 -7.38 -18.25
CA ASN A 289 27.15 -8.06 -19.02
C ASN A 289 28.44 -8.27 -18.21
N GLU A 290 28.73 -7.38 -17.26
CA GLU A 290 29.88 -7.47 -16.34
C GLU A 290 29.63 -8.41 -15.15
N SER A 291 28.38 -8.81 -14.91
CA SER A 291 28.04 -9.67 -13.78
C SER A 291 28.42 -11.13 -14.04
N VAL A 292 29.06 -11.76 -13.04
CA VAL A 292 29.40 -13.20 -13.05
C VAL A 292 28.15 -14.10 -13.10
N ASN A 293 26.99 -13.60 -12.67
CA ASN A 293 25.74 -14.35 -12.76
C ASN A 293 25.24 -14.35 -14.22
N PRO A 294 24.97 -15.52 -14.84
CA PRO A 294 24.54 -15.62 -16.24
C PRO A 294 23.17 -14.98 -16.53
N ASN A 295 22.35 -14.74 -15.49
CA ASN A 295 21.05 -14.06 -15.62
C ASN A 295 20.87 -13.01 -14.51
N PRO A 296 21.64 -11.91 -14.54
CA PRO A 296 21.58 -10.91 -13.48
C PRO A 296 20.28 -10.11 -13.56
N ASN A 297 19.58 -10.05 -12.44
CA ASN A 297 18.36 -9.25 -12.32
C ASN A 297 18.66 -7.95 -11.55
N PHE A 298 18.53 -6.80 -12.23
CA PHE A 298 18.65 -5.49 -11.60
C PHE A 298 17.41 -5.17 -10.76
N SER A 299 17.38 -5.76 -9.57
CA SER A 299 16.29 -5.69 -8.60
C SER A 299 16.75 -5.03 -7.31
N TYR A 300 15.82 -4.87 -6.34
CA TYR A 300 16.13 -4.25 -5.06
C TYR A 300 17.26 -4.99 -4.33
N THR A 301 18.38 -4.30 -4.15
CA THR A 301 19.45 -4.62 -3.19
C THR A 301 20.05 -3.31 -2.68
N ARG A 302 20.79 -3.36 -1.59
CA ARG A 302 21.54 -2.19 -1.08
C ARG A 302 22.50 -1.65 -2.14
N GLU A 303 23.21 -2.52 -2.84
CA GLU A 303 24.18 -2.18 -3.88
C GLU A 303 23.51 -1.54 -5.09
N ASN A 304 22.46 -2.17 -5.64
CA ASN A 304 21.75 -1.67 -6.82
C ASN A 304 21.06 -0.33 -6.54
N THR A 305 20.60 -0.12 -5.30
CA THR A 305 20.05 1.18 -4.85
C THR A 305 21.10 2.29 -4.89
N LYS A 306 22.34 2.00 -4.51
CA LYS A 306 23.46 2.97 -4.62
C LYS A 306 23.82 3.22 -6.08
N LEU A 307 23.89 2.18 -6.89
CA LEU A 307 24.22 2.28 -8.32
C LEU A 307 23.20 3.14 -9.08
N ILE A 308 21.90 2.84 -8.97
CA ILE A 308 20.87 3.61 -9.67
C ILE A 308 20.86 5.08 -9.23
N LYS A 309 21.14 5.36 -7.95
CA LYS A 309 21.29 6.73 -7.44
C LYS A 309 22.47 7.45 -8.13
N SER A 310 23.64 6.82 -8.12
CA SER A 310 24.85 7.36 -8.75
C SER A 310 24.65 7.64 -10.24
N TRP A 311 24.06 6.69 -10.98
CA TRP A 311 23.76 6.89 -12.40
C TRP A 311 22.79 8.04 -12.63
N LEU A 312 21.71 8.14 -11.85
CA LEU A 312 20.79 9.27 -11.94
C LEU A 312 21.50 10.60 -11.67
N GLU A 313 22.31 10.69 -10.61
CA GLU A 313 23.07 11.90 -10.26
C GLU A 313 24.02 12.33 -11.38
N ASN A 314 24.76 11.38 -11.97
CA ASN A 314 25.63 11.64 -13.11
C ASN A 314 24.84 12.14 -14.32
N ARG A 315 23.74 11.46 -14.67
CA ARG A 315 22.93 11.84 -15.84
C ARG A 315 22.26 13.19 -15.64
N PHE A 316 21.80 13.53 -14.44
CA PHE A 316 21.23 14.84 -14.16
C PHE A 316 22.28 15.96 -14.22
N ARG A 317 23.50 15.73 -13.71
CA ARG A 317 24.63 16.68 -13.84
C ARG A 317 25.03 16.93 -15.29
N GLU A 318 25.21 15.87 -16.07
CA GLU A 318 25.54 15.96 -17.50
C GLU A 318 24.52 16.81 -18.30
N ASN A 319 23.25 16.81 -17.88
CA ASN A 319 22.18 17.53 -18.53
C ASN A 319 21.81 18.84 -17.80
N LYS A 320 22.65 19.32 -16.87
CA LYS A 320 22.48 20.59 -16.13
C LYS A 320 21.09 20.77 -15.51
N PHE A 321 20.57 19.71 -14.88
CA PHE A 321 19.32 19.81 -14.12
C PHE A 321 19.53 20.70 -12.89
N GLU A 322 18.63 21.65 -12.65
CA GLU A 322 18.67 22.52 -11.47
C GLU A 322 17.74 22.06 -10.35
N TYR A 323 16.71 21.28 -10.68
CA TYR A 323 15.72 20.80 -9.72
C TYR A 323 15.47 19.30 -9.91
N ILE A 324 14.96 18.61 -8.87
CA ILE A 324 14.44 17.24 -8.90
C ILE A 324 13.23 17.13 -7.97
N PHE A 325 12.04 16.84 -8.51
CA PHE A 325 10.77 16.69 -7.77
C PHE A 325 10.50 17.87 -6.84
N GLY A 326 10.87 19.07 -7.28
CA GLY A 326 10.66 20.29 -6.54
C GLY A 326 11.74 20.74 -5.58
N HIS A 327 12.88 20.05 -5.56
CA HIS A 327 13.99 20.43 -4.70
C HIS A 327 15.18 20.79 -5.58
N GLU A 328 15.94 21.81 -5.19
CA GLU A 328 17.18 22.20 -5.86
C GLU A 328 18.16 21.02 -5.92
N PHE A 329 18.73 20.77 -7.09
CA PHE A 329 19.65 19.68 -7.36
C PHE A 329 21.09 20.19 -7.52
N ASN A 330 21.82 20.12 -6.41
CA ASN A 330 23.24 20.47 -6.34
C ASN A 330 24.15 19.27 -6.67
N GLY A 331 23.76 18.46 -7.66
CA GLY A 331 24.49 17.26 -8.07
C GLY A 331 24.21 16.00 -7.23
N ILE A 332 23.40 16.10 -6.16
CA ILE A 332 23.07 14.99 -5.27
C ILE A 332 21.55 14.84 -5.12
N ILE A 333 21.05 13.62 -5.29
CA ILE A 333 19.66 13.25 -5.01
C ILE A 333 19.49 13.08 -3.50
N THR A 334 18.85 14.06 -2.89
CA THR A 334 18.61 14.11 -1.43
C THR A 334 17.46 13.21 -1.00
N ILE A 335 17.34 12.96 0.31
CA ILE A 335 16.20 12.20 0.86
C ILE A 335 14.86 12.92 0.64
N ASN A 336 14.85 14.26 0.58
CA ASN A 336 13.63 15.03 0.34
C ASN A 336 13.12 14.84 -1.09
N MET A 337 14.01 14.80 -2.08
CA MET A 337 13.66 14.45 -3.46
C MET A 337 13.06 13.06 -3.56
N ILE A 338 13.66 12.08 -2.87
CA ILE A 338 13.17 10.69 -2.83
C ILE A 338 11.78 10.62 -2.17
N LYS A 339 11.59 11.32 -1.04
CA LYS A 339 10.29 11.41 -0.35
C LYS A 339 9.24 12.07 -1.25
N SER A 340 9.56 13.17 -1.91
CA SER A 340 8.65 13.83 -2.86
C SER A 340 8.30 12.91 -4.03
N ALA A 341 9.27 12.20 -4.60
CA ALA A 341 9.02 11.24 -5.67
C ALA A 341 8.10 10.10 -5.23
N PHE A 342 8.40 9.50 -4.07
CA PHE A 342 7.58 8.44 -3.48
C PHE A 342 6.15 8.92 -3.20
N ASN A 343 6.00 10.09 -2.57
CA ASN A 343 4.69 10.71 -2.33
C ASN A 343 3.95 10.97 -3.64
N THR A 344 4.60 11.48 -4.67
CA THR A 344 3.95 11.72 -5.97
C THR A 344 3.45 10.43 -6.63
N ALA A 345 4.08 9.29 -6.35
CA ALA A 345 3.60 7.98 -6.80
C ALA A 345 2.46 7.43 -5.92
N LEU A 346 2.44 7.75 -4.62
CA LEU A 346 1.32 7.43 -3.72
C LEU A 346 0.07 8.23 -4.07
N PHE A 347 0.22 9.54 -4.27
CA PHE A 347 -0.88 10.46 -4.51
C PHE A 347 -1.23 10.60 -5.99
N SER A 348 -1.09 9.55 -6.81
CA SER A 348 -1.32 9.64 -8.27
C SER A 348 -2.76 9.97 -8.72
N GLN A 349 -3.61 10.41 -7.79
CA GLN A 349 -4.84 11.19 -8.03
C GLN A 349 -4.56 12.67 -8.31
N TYR A 350 -3.35 13.13 -8.01
CA TYR A 350 -2.72 14.19 -8.76
C TYR A 350 -2.53 13.64 -10.16
N GLU A 351 -3.60 13.76 -10.95
CA GLU A 351 -3.53 13.82 -12.40
C GLU A 351 -2.30 14.68 -12.68
N LEU A 352 -1.25 14.01 -13.16
CA LEU A 352 0.02 14.63 -13.49
C LEU A 352 -0.33 15.91 -14.25
N ILE A 353 0.25 17.05 -13.89
CA ILE A 353 0.24 18.19 -14.79
C ILE A 353 1.10 17.76 -15.98
N SER A 354 0.48 17.04 -16.91
CA SER A 354 1.12 16.68 -18.16
C SER A 354 1.01 17.90 -19.03
N TYR A 355 2.14 18.26 -19.62
CA TYR A 355 2.25 19.31 -20.60
C TYR A 355 2.53 18.68 -21.95
N SER A 356 1.97 19.25 -23.01
CA SER A 356 2.44 18.97 -24.36
C SER A 356 2.83 20.29 -25.02
N LYS A 357 4.06 20.38 -25.50
CA LYS A 357 4.50 21.49 -26.35
C LYS A 357 3.65 21.47 -27.62
N LYS A 358 3.00 22.58 -27.97
CA LYS A 358 2.27 22.67 -29.24
C LYS A 358 3.29 22.54 -30.38
N LYS A 359 2.94 21.81 -31.44
CA LYS A 359 3.78 21.72 -32.64
C LYS A 359 3.98 23.16 -33.15
N ASN A 360 5.23 23.62 -33.18
CA ASN A 360 5.64 24.97 -33.60
C ASN A 360 5.29 26.13 -32.65
N SER A 361 5.07 25.89 -31.34
CA SER A 361 5.04 26.98 -30.36
C SER A 361 5.91 26.70 -29.14
N GLU A 362 6.40 27.76 -28.50
CA GLU A 362 6.98 27.68 -27.16
C GLU A 362 5.91 27.46 -26.07
N LYS A 363 4.62 27.65 -26.40
CA LYS A 363 3.51 27.42 -25.47
C LYS A 363 3.27 25.94 -25.17
N TYR A 364 2.91 25.68 -23.92
CA TYR A 364 2.62 24.35 -23.39
C TYR A 364 1.12 24.22 -23.11
N ARG A 365 0.52 23.10 -23.54
CA ARG A 365 -0.87 22.80 -23.20
C ARG A 365 -0.94 22.03 -21.88
N VAL A 366 -1.76 22.52 -20.95
CA VAL A 366 -1.98 21.90 -19.64
C VAL A 366 -3.12 20.90 -19.69
N HIS A 367 -2.85 19.65 -19.40
CA HIS A 367 -3.91 18.64 -19.50
C HIS A 367 -4.72 18.52 -18.20
N TRP A 368 -4.09 18.64 -17.01
CA TRP A 368 -4.76 18.44 -15.72
C TRP A 368 -4.05 19.13 -14.54
N PHE A 369 -4.81 19.68 -13.57
CA PHE A 369 -4.33 20.03 -12.23
C PHE A 369 -4.81 19.02 -11.19
N PRO A 370 -4.09 18.87 -10.06
CA PRO A 370 -4.60 18.22 -8.85
C PRO A 370 -6.03 18.60 -8.50
N GLU A 371 -6.83 17.60 -8.14
CA GLU A 371 -8.24 17.80 -7.84
C GLU A 371 -8.49 18.85 -6.75
N ILE A 372 -7.74 18.81 -5.66
CA ILE A 372 -7.88 19.78 -4.57
C ILE A 372 -7.62 21.22 -5.05
N ILE A 373 -6.65 21.41 -5.94
CA ILE A 373 -6.29 22.73 -6.46
C ILE A 373 -7.31 23.20 -7.48
N ARG A 374 -7.72 22.30 -8.38
CA ARG A 374 -8.81 22.57 -9.32
C ARG A 374 -10.08 22.98 -8.59
N ASN A 375 -10.47 22.25 -7.53
CA ASN A 375 -11.68 22.56 -6.76
C ASN A 375 -11.54 23.90 -6.06
N ASN A 376 -10.42 24.17 -5.38
CA ASN A 376 -10.17 25.48 -4.76
C ASN A 376 -10.20 26.64 -5.78
N ILE A 377 -9.65 26.44 -6.98
CA ILE A 377 -9.70 27.44 -8.07
C ILE A 377 -11.14 27.63 -8.54
N ILE A 378 -11.91 26.55 -8.73
CA ILE A 378 -13.30 26.63 -9.15
C ILE A 378 -14.15 27.35 -8.09
N ASP A 379 -14.04 26.97 -6.81
CA ASP A 379 -14.76 27.58 -5.70
C ASP A 379 -14.50 29.08 -5.64
N PHE A 380 -13.23 29.47 -5.75
CA PHE A 380 -12.83 30.86 -5.79
C PHE A 380 -13.41 31.61 -7.00
N CYS A 381 -13.29 31.05 -8.22
CA CYS A 381 -13.85 31.68 -9.41
C CYS A 381 -15.38 31.81 -9.36
N ILE A 382 -16.09 30.86 -8.73
CA ILE A 382 -17.54 30.93 -8.52
C ILE A 382 -17.88 32.12 -7.61
N LEU A 383 -17.22 32.22 -6.45
CA LEU A 383 -17.44 33.30 -5.49
C LEU A 383 -17.23 34.68 -6.11
N GLU A 384 -16.19 34.85 -6.92
CA GLU A 384 -15.87 36.14 -7.56
C GLU A 384 -16.87 36.52 -8.67
N ILE A 385 -17.30 35.55 -9.48
CA ILE A 385 -18.34 35.79 -10.49
C ILE A 385 -19.67 36.20 -9.81
N GLU A 386 -20.00 35.59 -8.67
CA GLU A 386 -21.16 36.01 -7.86
C GLU A 386 -20.99 37.42 -7.29
N ALA A 387 -19.79 37.77 -6.82
CA ALA A 387 -19.46 39.09 -6.30
C ALA A 387 -19.35 40.17 -7.41
N LYS A 388 -19.48 39.80 -8.69
CA LYS A 388 -19.32 40.66 -9.88
C LYS A 388 -17.98 41.39 -9.93
N ASN A 389 -16.93 40.86 -9.30
CA ASN A 389 -15.65 41.55 -9.16
C ASN A 389 -14.54 40.85 -9.95
N GLU A 390 -14.40 41.20 -11.23
CA GLU A 390 -13.41 40.54 -12.11
C GLU A 390 -11.95 40.84 -11.72
N THR A 391 -11.70 41.94 -11.01
CA THR A 391 -10.35 42.42 -10.68
C THR A 391 -9.68 41.67 -9.52
N ILE A 392 -10.43 40.98 -8.66
CA ILE A 392 -9.86 40.27 -7.49
C ILE A 392 -9.21 38.93 -7.90
N VAL A 393 -9.67 38.32 -9.00
CA VAL A 393 -9.13 37.03 -9.46
C VAL A 393 -7.65 37.13 -9.83
N SER A 394 -7.26 38.21 -10.52
CA SER A 394 -5.86 38.49 -10.85
C SER A 394 -5.00 38.70 -9.60
N LYS A 395 -5.52 39.36 -8.57
CA LYS A 395 -4.80 39.63 -7.31
C LYS A 395 -4.62 38.36 -6.45
N TYR A 396 -5.65 37.52 -6.35
CA TYR A 396 -5.51 36.23 -5.65
C TYR A 396 -4.61 35.26 -6.40
N PHE A 397 -4.59 35.33 -7.73
CA PHE A 397 -3.64 34.60 -8.58
C PHE A 397 -2.22 35.10 -8.37
N GLU A 398 -2.02 36.43 -8.32
CA GLU A 398 -0.77 37.03 -7.89
C GLU A 398 -0.40 36.53 -6.49
N ASP A 399 -1.29 36.46 -5.52
CA ASP A 399 -1.00 35.92 -4.17
C ASP A 399 -0.68 34.42 -4.16
N LEU A 400 -1.35 33.61 -4.99
CA LEU A 400 -1.10 32.18 -5.14
C LEU A 400 0.26 31.90 -5.77
N THR A 401 0.62 32.69 -6.79
CA THR A 401 1.91 32.61 -7.47
C THR A 401 3.01 33.20 -6.58
N SER A 402 2.87 34.44 -6.12
CA SER A 402 3.83 35.14 -5.25
C SER A 402 4.02 34.52 -3.86
N ASN A 403 3.27 33.48 -3.48
CA ASN A 403 3.55 32.66 -2.31
C ASN A 403 3.99 31.22 -2.67
N PRO A 404 5.26 31.02 -3.07
CA PRO A 404 5.83 29.73 -3.47
C PRO A 404 5.63 28.62 -2.44
N SER A 405 5.49 28.95 -1.15
CA SER A 405 5.30 27.97 -0.08
C SER A 405 3.96 27.23 -0.18
N LYS A 406 2.91 27.86 -0.71
CA LYS A 406 1.61 27.22 -1.00
C LYS A 406 1.70 26.36 -2.27
N MET A 407 2.46 26.81 -3.27
CA MET A 407 2.72 26.11 -4.54
C MET A 407 3.75 24.98 -4.44
N ALA A 408 4.60 24.95 -3.40
CA ALA A 408 5.69 23.98 -3.23
C ALA A 408 5.22 22.50 -3.13
N SER A 409 3.92 22.29 -2.88
CA SER A 409 3.27 20.97 -2.99
C SER A 409 3.05 20.48 -4.43
N LEU A 410 3.20 21.36 -5.43
CA LEU A 410 3.09 21.10 -6.87
C LEU A 410 4.46 21.12 -7.55
N ASN A 411 5.11 19.96 -7.61
CA ASN A 411 6.30 19.65 -8.40
C ASN A 411 7.05 20.83 -9.08
N PRO A 412 7.89 21.59 -8.34
CA PRO A 412 8.54 22.87 -8.74
C PRO A 412 9.45 22.92 -9.98
N PHE A 413 9.45 21.90 -10.84
CA PHE A 413 10.37 21.77 -11.97
C PHE A 413 10.28 22.83 -13.07
N ASN A 414 9.36 23.78 -12.96
CA ASN A 414 9.15 24.77 -14.02
C ASN A 414 8.25 25.91 -13.56
N TYR A 415 8.54 26.56 -12.44
CA TYR A 415 7.65 27.55 -11.81
C TYR A 415 7.11 28.61 -12.81
N ASN A 416 7.96 29.16 -13.68
CA ASN A 416 7.51 30.10 -14.72
C ASN A 416 6.59 29.43 -15.76
N LEU A 417 6.91 28.20 -16.13
CA LEU A 417 6.11 27.36 -17.01
C LEU A 417 4.81 26.87 -16.37
N TYR A 418 4.73 26.81 -15.03
CA TYR A 418 3.51 26.58 -14.27
C TYR A 418 2.64 27.83 -14.24
N ASN A 419 3.23 29.02 -14.11
CA ASN A 419 2.47 30.27 -14.04
C ASN A 419 1.70 30.54 -15.34
N GLU A 420 2.38 30.50 -16.49
CA GLU A 420 1.71 30.68 -17.80
C GLU A 420 0.63 29.61 -18.04
N ALA A 421 0.97 28.36 -17.73
CA ALA A 421 0.07 27.22 -17.82
C ALA A 421 -1.18 27.35 -16.92
N LEU A 422 -0.98 27.76 -15.67
CA LEU A 422 -2.02 27.93 -14.69
C LEU A 422 -2.89 29.12 -15.04
N GLU A 423 -2.31 30.21 -15.53
CA GLU A 423 -3.02 31.38 -16.01
C GLU A 423 -3.95 31.01 -17.17
N ASP A 424 -3.42 30.33 -18.19
CA ASP A 424 -4.20 29.81 -19.32
C ASP A 424 -5.36 28.89 -18.85
N TYR A 425 -5.11 28.07 -17.83
CA TYR A 425 -6.11 27.17 -17.25
C TYR A 425 -7.19 27.92 -16.48
N VAL A 426 -6.82 28.89 -15.64
CA VAL A 426 -7.74 29.74 -14.88
C VAL A 426 -8.59 30.58 -15.83
N ASN A 427 -7.98 31.19 -16.84
CA ASN A 427 -8.69 31.94 -17.89
C ASN A 427 -9.72 31.04 -18.60
N SER A 428 -9.35 29.81 -18.93
CA SER A 428 -10.28 28.83 -19.51
C SER A 428 -11.45 28.49 -18.56
N ILE A 429 -11.20 28.37 -17.24
CA ILE A 429 -12.25 28.17 -16.24
C ILE A 429 -13.19 29.37 -16.18
N ILE A 430 -12.65 30.59 -16.09
CA ILE A 430 -13.43 31.84 -16.04
C ILE A 430 -14.34 31.95 -17.27
N LEU A 431 -13.81 31.69 -18.47
CA LEU A 431 -14.59 31.71 -19.70
C LEU A 431 -15.78 30.73 -19.64
N ILE A 432 -15.54 29.50 -19.18
CA ILE A 432 -16.60 28.49 -19.03
C ILE A 432 -17.65 28.95 -18.01
N LEU A 433 -17.24 29.45 -16.85
CA LEU A 433 -18.15 29.89 -15.81
C LEU A 433 -18.97 31.12 -16.24
N LYS A 434 -18.36 32.10 -16.94
CA LYS A 434 -19.08 33.23 -17.52
C LYS A 434 -20.13 32.78 -18.53
N GLU A 435 -19.82 31.80 -19.38
CA GLU A 435 -20.78 31.25 -20.33
C GLU A 435 -21.93 30.53 -19.62
N ILE A 436 -21.64 29.72 -18.57
CA ILE A 436 -22.65 29.09 -17.73
C ILE A 436 -23.57 30.16 -17.10
N TYR A 437 -22.98 31.17 -16.48
CA TYR A 437 -23.71 32.28 -15.86
C TYR A 437 -24.61 33.03 -16.85
N ASN A 438 -24.10 33.35 -18.04
CA ASN A 438 -24.87 34.03 -19.07
C ASN A 438 -26.07 33.22 -19.57
N ARG A 439 -25.95 31.89 -19.63
CA ARG A 439 -27.07 31.00 -19.98
C ARG A 439 -28.12 30.97 -18.89
N ILE A 440 -27.70 30.87 -17.64
CA ILE A 440 -28.61 30.95 -16.48
C ILE A 440 -29.36 32.29 -16.47
N LYS A 441 -28.67 33.41 -16.73
CA LYS A 441 -29.29 34.75 -16.81
C LYS A 441 -30.35 34.84 -17.92
N LYS A 442 -30.21 34.04 -18.99
CA LYS A 442 -31.20 33.92 -20.07
C LYS A 442 -32.34 32.93 -19.76
N GLY A 443 -32.39 32.40 -18.53
CA GLY A 443 -33.44 31.48 -18.09
C GLY A 443 -33.18 30.01 -18.41
N ILE A 444 -32.00 29.63 -18.88
CA ILE A 444 -31.66 28.23 -19.17
C ILE A 444 -31.34 27.51 -17.86
N ASP A 445 -31.97 26.36 -17.62
CA ASP A 445 -31.65 25.54 -16.46
C ASP A 445 -30.21 25.02 -16.55
N LEU A 446 -29.51 25.02 -15.41
CA LEU A 446 -28.15 24.47 -15.31
C LEU A 446 -28.11 22.99 -15.72
N ASP A 447 -29.20 22.24 -15.53
CA ASP A 447 -29.30 20.85 -15.96
C ASP A 447 -29.32 20.66 -17.48
N GLU A 448 -29.80 21.67 -18.21
CA GLU A 448 -29.81 21.70 -19.67
C GLU A 448 -28.44 22.08 -20.27
N ILE A 449 -27.55 22.67 -19.46
CA ILE A 449 -26.21 23.05 -19.91
C ILE A 449 -25.32 21.80 -20.01
N GLY A 450 -25.30 21.15 -21.17
CA GLY A 450 -24.41 20.03 -21.42
C GLY A 450 -22.93 20.43 -21.61
N TYR A 451 -21.99 19.69 -21.02
CA TYR A 451 -20.55 19.95 -21.19
C TYR A 451 -20.09 19.88 -22.67
N TYR A 452 -20.72 19.04 -23.50
CA TYR A 452 -20.44 18.97 -24.93
C TYR A 452 -20.91 20.24 -25.67
N SER A 453 -22.02 20.83 -25.21
CA SER A 453 -22.54 22.11 -25.72
C SER A 453 -21.54 23.24 -25.43
N LEU A 454 -21.04 23.32 -24.18
CA LEU A 454 -20.01 24.29 -23.80
C LEU A 454 -18.73 24.13 -24.62
N TYR A 455 -18.20 22.90 -24.74
CA TYR A 455 -16.99 22.67 -25.53
C TYR A 455 -17.17 23.05 -27.00
N SER A 456 -18.30 22.67 -27.61
CA SER A 456 -18.59 22.97 -29.02
C SER A 456 -18.84 24.46 -29.26
N HIS A 457 -19.37 25.18 -28.26
CA HIS A 457 -19.52 26.63 -28.29
C HIS A 457 -18.18 27.35 -28.39
N PHE A 458 -17.23 27.06 -27.50
CA PHE A 458 -15.90 27.67 -27.55
C PHE A 458 -15.15 27.29 -28.83
N LYS A 459 -15.24 26.02 -29.25
CA LYS A 459 -14.62 25.58 -30.52
C LYS A 459 -15.17 26.32 -31.74
N ARG A 460 -16.48 26.55 -31.83
CA ARG A 460 -17.11 27.31 -32.95
C ARG A 460 -16.68 28.78 -32.98
N ARG A 461 -16.35 29.35 -31.82
CA ARG A 461 -15.86 30.73 -31.69
C ARG A 461 -14.35 30.85 -31.86
N GLY A 462 -13.66 29.77 -32.24
CA GLY A 462 -12.20 29.77 -32.36
C GLY A 462 -11.46 29.90 -31.02
N VAL A 463 -12.16 29.74 -29.89
CA VAL A 463 -11.55 29.81 -28.55
C VAL A 463 -10.94 28.46 -28.23
N GLU A 464 -9.62 28.43 -28.07
CA GLU A 464 -8.88 27.24 -27.66
C GLU A 464 -8.78 27.21 -26.13
N LEU A 465 -9.48 26.27 -25.49
CA LEU A 465 -9.36 26.04 -24.07
C LEU A 465 -8.03 25.35 -23.76
N ALA A 466 -7.41 25.73 -22.64
CA ALA A 466 -6.13 25.17 -22.19
C ALA A 466 -6.20 23.65 -21.95
N PHE A 467 -7.42 23.11 -21.75
CA PHE A 467 -7.69 21.71 -21.43
C PHE A 467 -8.79 21.09 -22.29
N GLY A 468 -8.87 19.75 -22.28
CA GLY A 468 -9.83 18.99 -23.08
C GLY A 468 -11.26 18.94 -22.52
N ARG A 469 -12.07 18.02 -23.05
CA ARG A 469 -13.50 17.88 -22.69
C ARG A 469 -13.74 17.40 -21.24
N LYS A 470 -12.86 16.57 -20.68
CA LYS A 470 -13.07 15.93 -19.37
C LYS A 470 -13.09 16.96 -18.22
N PRO A 471 -12.17 17.94 -18.14
CA PRO A 471 -12.22 18.95 -17.08
C PRO A 471 -13.48 19.83 -17.13
N ILE A 472 -14.02 20.16 -18.31
CA ILE A 472 -15.29 20.91 -18.45
C ILE A 472 -16.44 20.19 -17.74
N ARG A 473 -16.54 18.87 -17.91
CA ARG A 473 -17.55 18.05 -17.22
C ARG A 473 -17.40 18.15 -15.70
N LYS A 474 -16.17 18.10 -15.17
CA LYS A 474 -15.92 18.23 -13.73
C LYS A 474 -16.31 19.62 -13.22
N ILE A 475 -15.93 20.69 -13.93
CA ILE A 475 -16.32 22.07 -13.58
C ILE A 475 -17.85 22.19 -13.50
N LEU A 476 -18.57 21.69 -14.50
CA LEU A 476 -20.03 21.76 -14.52
C LEU A 476 -20.67 20.96 -13.37
N LEU A 477 -20.18 19.75 -13.07
CA LEU A 477 -20.67 18.95 -11.93
C LEU A 477 -20.46 19.70 -10.61
N HIS A 478 -19.28 20.30 -10.43
CA HIS A 478 -18.93 21.07 -9.23
C HIS A 478 -19.84 22.30 -9.05
N VAL A 479 -20.13 23.03 -10.14
CA VAL A 479 -21.09 24.16 -10.12
C VAL A 479 -22.51 23.70 -9.74
N LYS A 480 -22.93 22.52 -10.21
CA LYS A 480 -24.23 21.94 -9.84
C LYS A 480 -24.30 21.61 -8.35
N GLU A 481 -23.27 20.97 -7.81
CA GLU A 481 -23.15 20.66 -6.38
C GLU A 481 -23.19 21.94 -5.52
N TYR A 482 -22.46 22.98 -5.94
CA TYR A 482 -22.42 24.26 -5.23
C TYR A 482 -23.80 24.96 -5.18
N LYS A 483 -24.56 24.94 -6.29
CA LYS A 483 -25.92 25.53 -6.34
C LYS A 483 -26.92 24.80 -5.45
N HIS A 484 -26.81 23.48 -5.31
CA HIS A 484 -27.64 22.71 -4.38
C HIS A 484 -27.40 23.14 -2.93
N PHE A 485 -26.13 23.32 -2.54
CA PHE A 485 -25.75 23.71 -1.18
C PHE A 485 -26.25 25.11 -0.75
N ARG A 486 -26.55 26.02 -1.69
CA ARG A 486 -27.09 27.37 -1.41
C ARG A 486 -28.62 27.44 -1.39
N ARG A 487 -29.31 26.40 -1.87
CA ARG A 487 -30.78 26.33 -1.88
C ARG A 487 -31.33 25.67 -0.60
N GLU A 488 -30.53 24.83 0.05
CA GLU A 488 -30.73 24.32 1.41
C GLU A 488 -30.25 25.36 2.44
#